data_AF-A0A9W5UN69-F1
#
_entry.id   AF-A0A9W5UN69-F1
#
_cell.length_a   1.000
_cell.length_b   1.000
_cell.length_c   1.000
_cell.angle_alpha   90.00
_cell.angle_beta   90.00
_cell.angle_gamma   90.00
#
_symmetry.space_group_name_H-M   'P 1'
#
loop_
_entity.id
_entity.type
_entity.pdbx_description
1 polymer ?
#
loop_
_entity_poly.entity_id
_entity_poly.type
_entity_poly.pdbx_seq_one_letter_code
_entity_poly.pdbx_strand_id
1 'polypeptide(L)'
;MGTVTVVRGLDFDVSRALGAVTALLTGPIPSAGSPTSIESDPHTGEWVATRAAGFVLLPLWEGPDLTGLRDPEWTEQLEAGDRHLATLTRALDEQWGPHRVRSVDYLLRNPQADRPAVYDALLRQDLYGDLRVWAPHEAPERQLALVLGHSDGDQPLTLAGLVTAGAIPELPD
;
A
#
# COMPACT_ATOMS: atom_id res chain seq x y z
N MET A 1 10.48 -15.98 -12.46
CA MET A 1 10.34 -14.98 -11.38
C MET A 1 10.29 -13.63 -12.05
N GLY A 2 9.09 -13.07 -12.21
CA GLY A 2 8.94 -11.72 -12.77
C GLY A 2 9.27 -10.72 -11.67
N THR A 3 10.30 -9.91 -11.86
CA THR A 3 10.57 -8.74 -11.05
C THR A 3 9.35 -7.82 -11.16
N VAL A 4 8.65 -7.58 -10.05
CA VAL A 4 7.63 -6.54 -10.02
C VAL A 4 8.39 -5.22 -9.95
N THR A 5 8.68 -4.66 -11.12
CA THR A 5 9.27 -3.34 -11.24
C THR A 5 8.14 -2.33 -11.09
N VAL A 6 8.16 -1.58 -9.99
CA VAL A 6 7.42 -0.32 -9.92
C VAL A 6 8.14 0.66 -10.82
N VAL A 7 7.40 1.32 -11.71
CA VAL A 7 7.96 2.33 -12.59
C VAL A 7 7.17 3.59 -12.33
N ARG A 8 7.80 4.52 -11.61
CA ARG A 8 7.33 5.88 -11.41
C ARG A 8 6.95 6.50 -12.75
N GLY A 9 5.78 7.13 -12.82
CA GLY A 9 5.33 7.82 -14.04
C GLY A 9 4.84 6.91 -15.19
N LEU A 10 4.64 5.61 -14.97
CA LEU A 10 3.81 4.81 -15.87
C LEU A 10 2.32 5.09 -15.64
N ASP A 11 1.56 5.15 -16.72
CA ASP A 11 0.11 5.12 -16.67
C ASP A 11 -0.39 3.98 -15.79
N PHE A 12 -1.45 4.25 -15.04
CA PHE A 12 -2.06 3.25 -14.20
C PHE A 12 -2.69 2.15 -15.05
N ASP A 13 -2.19 0.93 -14.88
CA ASP A 13 -2.71 -0.29 -15.49
C ASP A 13 -3.30 -1.18 -14.40
N VAL A 14 -4.64 -1.29 -14.41
CA VAL A 14 -5.39 -2.12 -13.45
C VAL A 14 -5.01 -3.60 -13.55
N SER A 15 -4.75 -4.12 -14.76
CA SER A 15 -4.39 -5.52 -14.95
C SER A 15 -3.01 -5.82 -14.37
N ARG A 16 -2.06 -4.89 -14.55
CA ARG A 16 -0.74 -4.96 -13.91
C ARG A 16 -0.87 -4.94 -12.39
N ALA A 17 -1.66 -4.02 -11.85
CA ALA A 17 -1.88 -3.89 -10.41
C ALA A 17 -2.52 -5.16 -9.81
N LEU A 18 -3.54 -5.72 -10.46
CA LEU A 18 -4.16 -6.99 -10.04
C LEU A 18 -3.18 -8.18 -10.13
N GLY A 19 -2.32 -8.21 -11.15
CA GLY A 19 -1.26 -9.20 -11.26
C GLY A 19 -0.24 -9.11 -10.12
N ALA A 20 0.15 -7.89 -9.73
CA ALA A 20 1.02 -7.65 -8.59
C ALA A 20 0.35 -8.03 -7.25
N VAL A 21 -0.94 -7.73 -7.07
CA VAL A 21 -1.73 -8.18 -5.91
C VAL A 21 -1.78 -9.71 -5.82
N THR A 22 -2.00 -10.39 -6.95
CA THR A 22 -2.00 -11.86 -7.00
C THR A 22 -0.63 -12.44 -6.64
N ALA A 23 0.45 -11.85 -7.18
CA ALA A 23 1.82 -12.24 -6.85
C ALA A 23 2.14 -12.02 -5.36
N LEU A 24 1.67 -10.90 -4.79
CA LEU A 24 1.80 -10.58 -3.38
C LEU A 24 1.06 -11.58 -2.49
N LEU A 25 -0.19 -11.93 -2.86
CA LEU A 25 -1.01 -12.89 -2.12
C LEU A 25 -0.44 -14.31 -2.12
N THR A 26 0.13 -14.74 -3.24
CA THR A 26 0.74 -16.08 -3.39
C THR A 26 2.20 -16.14 -2.93
N GLY A 27 2.83 -14.98 -2.72
CA GLY A 27 4.23 -14.86 -2.36
C GLY A 27 4.57 -15.31 -0.92
N PRO A 28 5.86 -15.51 -0.62
CA PRO A 28 6.31 -15.81 0.74
C PRO A 28 6.13 -14.59 1.65
N ILE A 29 5.61 -14.84 2.87
CA ILE A 29 5.58 -13.84 3.95
C ILE A 29 6.69 -14.21 4.94
N PRO A 30 7.56 -13.26 5.35
CA PRO A 30 8.60 -13.55 6.33
C PRO A 30 8.01 -14.06 7.65
N SER A 31 8.64 -15.07 8.24
CA SER A 31 8.21 -15.69 9.49
C SER A 31 8.56 -14.83 10.71
N ALA A 32 8.02 -15.20 11.87
CA ALA A 32 8.40 -14.59 13.15
C ALA A 32 9.93 -14.58 13.34
N GLY A 33 10.46 -13.46 13.84
CA GLY A 33 11.90 -13.26 14.06
C GLY A 33 12.69 -12.79 12.83
N SER A 34 12.07 -12.71 11.64
CA SER A 34 12.71 -12.07 10.48
C SER A 34 12.89 -10.56 10.72
N PRO A 35 14.07 -9.99 10.44
CA PRO A 35 14.27 -8.55 10.53
C PRO A 35 13.44 -7.82 9.47
N THR A 36 13.06 -6.58 9.76
CA THR A 36 12.46 -5.69 8.76
C THR A 36 13.51 -5.33 7.71
N SER A 37 13.18 -5.56 6.45
CA SER A 37 13.96 -5.17 5.28
C SER A 37 13.16 -4.18 4.45
N ILE A 38 13.76 -3.03 4.14
CA ILE A 38 13.26 -2.08 3.16
C ILE A 38 14.14 -2.26 1.93
N GLU A 39 13.53 -2.75 0.86
CA GLU A 39 14.20 -3.01 -0.40
C GLU A 39 13.97 -1.84 -1.34
N SER A 40 15.05 -1.41 -1.98
CA SER A 40 15.04 -0.37 -2.99
C SER A 40 15.70 -0.88 -4.26
N ASP A 41 15.29 -0.34 -5.40
CA ASP A 41 15.95 -0.60 -6.66
C ASP A 41 17.40 -0.06 -6.59
N PRO A 42 18.42 -0.88 -6.94
CA PRO A 42 19.81 -0.48 -6.78
C PRO A 42 20.26 0.62 -7.76
N HIS A 43 19.49 0.87 -8.82
CA HIS A 43 19.78 1.86 -9.84
C HIS A 43 19.02 3.17 -9.62
N THR A 44 17.73 3.10 -9.27
CA THR A 44 16.88 4.28 -9.08
C THR A 44 16.78 4.71 -7.61
N GLY A 45 17.06 3.81 -6.67
CA GLY A 45 16.83 4.03 -5.24
C GLY A 45 15.35 3.97 -4.83
N GLU A 46 14.45 3.75 -5.79
CA GLU A 46 13.01 3.71 -5.56
C GLU A 46 12.64 2.54 -4.66
N TRP A 47 11.65 2.74 -3.80
CA TRP A 47 11.16 1.69 -2.92
C TRP A 47 10.51 0.57 -3.73
N VAL A 48 10.94 -0.67 -3.50
CA VAL A 48 10.44 -1.87 -4.19
C VAL A 48 9.51 -2.66 -3.28
N ALA A 49 9.87 -2.81 -2.01
CA ALA A 49 9.06 -3.50 -1.02
C ALA A 49 9.58 -3.30 0.40
N THR A 50 8.70 -3.45 1.37
CA THR A 50 9.05 -3.63 2.78
C THR A 50 8.60 -5.02 3.21
N ARG A 51 9.54 -5.82 3.70
CA ARG A 51 9.31 -7.19 4.17
C ARG A 51 9.65 -7.27 5.65
N ALA A 52 8.72 -7.77 6.44
CA ALA A 52 8.92 -7.96 7.88
C ALA A 52 8.16 -9.20 8.35
N ALA A 53 8.46 -9.63 9.57
CA ALA A 53 7.78 -10.74 10.20
C ALA A 53 6.25 -10.55 10.13
N GLY A 54 5.57 -11.44 9.42
CA GLY A 54 4.12 -11.45 9.29
C GLY A 54 3.53 -10.54 8.21
N PHE A 55 4.31 -9.78 7.43
CA PHE A 55 3.75 -9.02 6.31
C PHE A 55 4.74 -8.67 5.18
N VAL A 56 4.16 -8.36 4.02
CA VAL A 56 4.86 -7.78 2.87
C VAL A 56 4.05 -6.59 2.36
N LEU A 57 4.72 -5.46 2.19
CA LEU A 57 4.18 -4.22 1.65
C LEU A 57 4.96 -3.86 0.38
N LEU A 58 4.30 -3.45 -0.68
CA LEU A 58 4.96 -3.01 -1.92
C LEU A 58 4.15 -1.91 -2.63
N PRO A 59 4.80 -1.05 -3.44
CA PRO A 59 4.09 -0.10 -4.29
C PRO A 59 3.47 -0.84 -5.49
N LEU A 60 2.26 -0.42 -5.88
CA LEU A 60 1.53 -0.91 -7.07
C LEU A 60 1.52 0.14 -8.18
N TRP A 61 1.52 1.40 -7.78
CA TRP A 61 1.59 2.57 -8.65
C TRP A 61 2.13 3.75 -7.85
N GLU A 62 2.91 4.59 -8.53
CA GLU A 62 3.40 5.86 -8.03
C GLU A 62 3.15 6.94 -9.08
N GLY A 63 2.51 8.02 -8.66
CA GLY A 63 2.17 9.17 -9.48
C GLY A 63 3.39 10.02 -9.85
N PRO A 64 3.19 11.08 -10.63
CA PRO A 64 4.24 12.06 -10.89
C PRO A 64 4.62 12.81 -9.60
N ASP A 65 5.83 13.35 -9.56
CA ASP A 65 6.23 14.27 -8.49
C ASP A 65 5.25 15.44 -8.42
N LEU A 66 4.74 15.72 -7.23
CA LEU A 66 3.85 16.87 -7.01
C LEU A 66 4.62 18.18 -6.81
N THR A 67 5.95 18.12 -6.89
CA THR A 67 6.83 19.25 -6.61
C THR A 67 6.58 20.45 -7.51
N GLY A 68 6.26 21.58 -6.88
CA GLY A 68 6.00 22.83 -7.57
C GLY A 68 4.68 22.88 -8.35
N LEU A 69 3.82 21.86 -8.25
CA LEU A 69 2.46 21.93 -8.78
C LEU A 69 1.63 22.93 -7.97
N ARG A 70 0.64 23.51 -8.63
CA ARG A 70 -0.36 24.40 -8.03
C ARG A 70 -1.73 23.91 -8.47
N ASP A 71 -2.78 24.49 -7.88
CA ASP A 71 -4.11 24.27 -8.43
C ASP A 71 -4.26 24.93 -9.81
N PRO A 72 -4.93 24.24 -10.76
CA PRO A 72 -5.71 23.00 -10.58
C PRO A 72 -4.92 21.70 -10.69
N GLU A 73 -3.69 21.71 -11.21
CA GLU A 73 -2.93 20.50 -11.54
C GLU A 73 -2.68 19.61 -10.32
N TRP A 74 -2.44 20.22 -9.16
CA TRP A 74 -2.30 19.52 -7.88
C TRP A 74 -3.54 18.67 -7.57
N THR A 75 -4.72 19.30 -7.58
CA THR A 75 -6.00 18.63 -7.30
C THR A 75 -6.29 17.52 -8.31
N GLU A 76 -5.99 17.73 -9.58
CA GLU A 76 -6.16 16.71 -10.63
C GLU A 76 -5.32 15.44 -10.37
N GLN A 77 -4.11 15.59 -9.83
CA GLN A 77 -3.28 14.44 -9.45
C GLN A 77 -3.85 13.70 -8.26
N LEU A 78 -4.35 14.41 -7.23
CA LEU A 78 -5.02 13.79 -6.08
C LEU A 78 -6.25 12.99 -6.54
N GLU A 79 -7.09 13.59 -7.37
CA GLU A 79 -8.27 12.92 -7.94
C GLU A 79 -7.91 11.73 -8.84
N ALA A 80 -6.76 11.77 -9.51
CA ALA A 80 -6.26 10.63 -10.29
C ALA A 80 -5.88 9.45 -9.38
N GLY A 81 -5.14 9.71 -8.31
CA GLY A 81 -4.83 8.70 -7.30
C GLY A 81 -6.09 8.05 -6.72
N ASP A 82 -7.07 8.87 -6.33
CA ASP A 82 -8.36 8.39 -5.80
C ASP A 82 -9.11 7.53 -6.82
N ARG A 83 -9.14 7.92 -8.10
CA ARG A 83 -9.75 7.11 -9.17
C ARG A 83 -9.04 5.78 -9.35
N HIS A 84 -7.71 5.73 -9.26
CA HIS A 84 -6.94 4.49 -9.38
C HIS A 84 -7.24 3.54 -8.22
N LEU A 85 -7.23 4.07 -6.99
CA LEU A 85 -7.61 3.33 -5.79
C LEU A 85 -9.04 2.80 -5.88
N ALA A 86 -10.00 3.64 -6.28
CA ALA A 86 -11.40 3.24 -6.45
C ALA A 86 -11.57 2.17 -7.54
N THR A 87 -10.84 2.28 -8.65
CA THR A 87 -10.86 1.28 -9.73
C THR A 87 -10.37 -0.07 -9.24
N LEU A 88 -9.24 -0.11 -8.54
CA LEU A 88 -8.68 -1.36 -8.01
C LEU A 88 -9.56 -1.94 -6.90
N THR A 89 -10.04 -1.09 -5.99
CA THR A 89 -10.98 -1.47 -4.93
C THR A 89 -12.22 -2.15 -5.50
N ARG A 90 -12.83 -1.57 -6.54
CA ARG A 90 -14.01 -2.16 -7.18
C ARG A 90 -13.72 -3.54 -7.78
N ALA A 91 -12.59 -3.70 -8.45
CA ALA A 91 -12.21 -5.00 -9.03
C ALA A 91 -12.02 -6.07 -7.95
N LEU A 92 -11.44 -5.70 -6.80
CA LEU A 92 -11.27 -6.61 -5.67
C LEU A 92 -12.59 -6.89 -4.93
N ASP A 93 -13.46 -5.88 -4.80
CA ASP A 93 -14.80 -6.04 -4.24
C ASP A 93 -15.66 -7.00 -5.08
N GLU A 94 -15.52 -6.97 -6.41
CA GLU A 94 -16.16 -7.93 -7.33
C GLU A 94 -15.65 -9.37 -7.11
N GLN A 95 -14.39 -9.54 -6.70
CA GLN A 95 -13.77 -10.85 -6.49
C GLN A 95 -14.03 -11.45 -5.10
N TRP A 96 -13.96 -10.63 -4.05
CA TRP A 96 -13.99 -11.09 -2.65
C TRP A 96 -15.10 -10.49 -1.81
N GLY A 97 -15.97 -9.66 -2.40
CA GLY A 97 -16.99 -8.92 -1.69
C GLY A 97 -16.45 -7.64 -1.04
N PRO A 98 -17.30 -6.88 -0.34
CA PRO A 98 -16.97 -5.54 0.13
C PRO A 98 -15.80 -5.54 1.12
N HIS A 99 -14.86 -4.63 0.90
CA HIS A 99 -13.77 -4.36 1.83
C HIS A 99 -14.25 -3.76 3.16
N ARG A 100 -13.38 -3.89 4.17
CA ARG A 100 -13.46 -3.14 5.43
C ARG A 100 -12.46 -1.99 5.40
N VAL A 101 -12.80 -0.88 6.03
CA VAL A 101 -11.86 0.24 6.20
C VAL A 101 -11.16 0.13 7.56
N ARG A 102 -9.85 0.39 7.58
CA ARG A 102 -9.06 0.59 8.81
C ARG A 102 -8.35 1.92 8.70
N SER A 103 -8.68 2.84 9.59
CA SER A 103 -8.08 4.16 9.58
C SER A 103 -6.78 4.20 10.38
N VAL A 104 -5.80 4.95 9.90
CA VAL A 104 -4.53 5.22 10.61
C VAL A 104 -4.59 6.49 11.46
N ASP A 105 -5.70 7.21 11.38
CA ASP A 105 -5.98 8.49 12.04
C ASP A 105 -5.60 8.53 13.52
N TYR A 106 -5.90 7.46 14.26
CA TYR A 106 -5.56 7.38 15.68
C TYR A 106 -4.06 7.54 15.92
N LEU A 107 -3.21 6.95 15.09
CA LEU A 107 -1.75 7.06 15.21
C LEU A 107 -1.25 8.45 14.79
N LEU A 108 -1.92 9.11 13.84
CA LEU A 108 -1.63 10.49 13.46
C LEU A 108 -1.94 11.46 14.60
N ARG A 109 -3.08 11.27 15.27
CA ARG A 109 -3.49 12.05 16.43
C ARG A 109 -2.68 11.74 17.69
N ASN A 110 -2.13 10.53 17.79
CA ASN A 110 -1.41 10.04 18.97
C ASN A 110 -0.01 9.52 18.62
N PRO A 111 0.96 10.41 18.29
CA PRO A 111 2.27 10.00 17.81
C PRO A 111 3.10 9.20 18.83
N GLN A 112 2.76 9.24 20.11
CA GLN A 112 3.44 8.48 21.18
C GLN A 112 2.79 7.13 21.49
N ALA A 113 1.68 6.78 20.82
CA ALA A 113 1.04 5.48 21.01
C ALA A 113 1.95 4.34 20.52
N ASP A 114 1.83 3.18 21.15
CA ASP A 114 2.48 1.97 20.67
C ASP A 114 1.92 1.59 19.29
N ARG A 115 2.81 1.22 18.36
CA ARG A 115 2.47 1.04 16.96
C ARG A 115 2.69 -0.41 16.57
N PRO A 116 1.66 -1.13 16.12
CA PRO A 116 1.86 -2.43 15.51
C PRO A 116 2.82 -2.31 14.32
N ALA A 117 3.69 -3.30 14.14
CA ALA A 117 4.78 -3.26 13.15
C ALA A 117 4.31 -2.95 11.72
N VAL A 118 3.09 -3.38 11.36
CA VAL A 118 2.48 -3.10 10.06
C VAL A 118 2.22 -1.60 9.86
N TYR A 119 1.69 -0.92 10.87
CA TYR A 119 1.44 0.52 10.81
C TYR A 119 2.74 1.31 10.88
N ASP A 120 3.71 0.86 11.69
CA ASP A 120 5.05 1.47 11.71
C ASP A 120 5.72 1.41 10.32
N ALA A 121 5.57 0.30 9.59
CA ALA A 121 6.06 0.20 8.22
C ALA A 121 5.32 1.11 7.23
N LEU A 122 3.98 1.21 7.32
CA LEU A 122 3.18 2.12 6.50
C LEU A 122 3.61 3.58 6.69
N LEU A 123 3.71 4.03 7.94
CA LEU A 123 4.10 5.39 8.27
C LEU A 123 5.56 5.69 7.85
N ARG A 124 6.47 4.72 7.91
CA ARG A 124 7.84 4.87 7.39
C ARG A 124 7.92 4.99 5.87
N GLN A 125 6.90 4.54 5.14
CA GLN A 125 6.78 4.72 3.69
C GLN A 125 5.84 5.88 3.34
N ASP A 126 5.51 6.74 4.32
CA ASP A 126 4.61 7.88 4.15
C ASP A 126 3.21 7.52 3.63
N LEU A 127 2.73 6.32 3.98
CA LEU A 127 1.40 5.84 3.61
C LEU A 127 0.40 6.16 4.71
N TYR A 128 -0.07 7.41 4.73
CA TYR A 128 -0.96 7.95 5.76
C TYR A 128 -2.46 7.79 5.47
N GLY A 129 -2.84 7.13 4.37
CA GLY A 129 -4.24 6.93 4.02
C GLY A 129 -4.89 5.74 4.73
N ASP A 130 -6.21 5.68 4.65
CA ASP A 130 -6.99 4.55 5.16
C ASP A 130 -6.73 3.26 4.37
N LEU A 131 -6.63 2.15 5.09
CA LEU A 131 -6.49 0.82 4.52
C LEU A 131 -7.86 0.27 4.12
N ARG A 132 -7.97 -0.21 2.89
CA ARG A 132 -9.10 -1.02 2.42
C ARG A 132 -8.69 -2.47 2.51
N VAL A 133 -9.39 -3.27 3.32
CA VAL A 133 -8.98 -4.61 3.74
C VAL A 133 -9.95 -5.67 3.23
N TRP A 134 -9.40 -6.73 2.63
CA TRP A 134 -10.10 -7.93 2.22
C TRP A 134 -9.55 -9.16 2.96
N ALA A 135 -10.40 -10.18 3.07
CA ALA A 135 -10.03 -11.53 3.47
C ALA A 135 -10.30 -12.48 2.29
N PRO A 136 -9.29 -12.72 1.42
CA PRO A 136 -9.44 -13.60 0.27
C PRO A 136 -9.84 -15.02 0.71
N HIS A 137 -10.83 -15.61 0.04
CA HIS A 137 -11.36 -16.93 0.42
C HIS A 137 -10.37 -18.06 0.07
N GLU A 138 -9.52 -17.84 -0.93
CA GLU A 138 -8.44 -18.73 -1.36
C GLU A 138 -7.23 -18.73 -0.42
N ALA A 139 -7.10 -17.72 0.45
CA ALA A 139 -6.01 -17.57 1.42
C ALA A 139 -6.57 -17.08 2.77
N PRO A 140 -7.38 -17.90 3.47
CA PRO A 140 -8.09 -17.48 4.67
C PRO A 140 -7.18 -17.10 5.84
N GLU A 141 -5.92 -17.52 5.81
CA GLU A 141 -4.88 -17.14 6.77
C GLU A 141 -4.21 -15.79 6.45
N ARG A 142 -4.59 -15.14 5.35
CA ARG A 142 -4.02 -13.87 4.90
C ARG A 142 -5.08 -12.77 4.85
N GLN A 143 -4.62 -11.54 5.04
CA GLN A 143 -5.40 -10.36 4.69
C GLN A 143 -4.66 -9.54 3.65
N LEU A 144 -5.42 -8.97 2.73
CA LEU A 144 -4.93 -7.98 1.77
C LEU A 144 -5.41 -6.61 2.22
N ALA A 145 -4.54 -5.62 2.15
CA ALA A 145 -4.87 -4.22 2.27
C ALA A 145 -4.40 -3.43 1.03
N LEU A 146 -5.17 -2.43 0.64
CA LEU A 146 -4.75 -1.36 -0.25
C LEU A 146 -4.73 -0.04 0.50
N VAL A 147 -3.72 0.79 0.24
CA VAL A 147 -3.60 2.15 0.76
C VAL A 147 -3.11 3.07 -0.32
N LEU A 148 -3.69 4.27 -0.38
CA LEU A 148 -3.15 5.39 -1.13
C LEU A 148 -2.65 6.39 -0.10
N GLY A 149 -1.39 6.77 -0.20
CA GLY A 149 -0.82 7.81 0.65
C GLY A 149 0.26 8.57 -0.10
N HIS A 150 0.63 9.71 0.46
CA HIS A 150 1.80 10.46 0.08
C HIS A 150 2.36 11.13 1.32
N SER A 151 3.64 11.43 1.30
CA SER A 151 4.28 12.24 2.33
C SER A 151 3.71 13.65 2.34
N ASP A 152 3.95 14.38 3.43
CA ASP A 152 3.62 15.78 3.50
C ASP A 152 4.34 16.60 2.40
N GLY A 153 3.62 17.57 1.84
CA GLY A 153 4.11 18.39 0.73
C GLY A 153 4.12 17.64 -0.61
N ASP A 154 5.16 17.91 -1.38
CA ASP A 154 5.28 17.79 -2.83
C ASP A 154 5.69 16.38 -3.37
N GLN A 155 5.58 15.34 -2.54
CA GLN A 155 5.92 13.95 -2.88
C GLN A 155 4.82 13.29 -3.74
N PRO A 156 5.16 12.32 -4.60
CA PRO A 156 4.15 11.64 -5.42
C PRO A 156 3.15 10.85 -4.57
N LEU A 157 1.96 10.67 -5.13
CA LEU A 157 0.98 9.71 -4.61
C LEU A 157 1.45 8.28 -4.84
N THR A 158 1.41 7.47 -3.80
CA THR A 158 1.78 6.05 -3.86
C THR A 158 0.58 5.19 -3.46
N LEU A 159 0.14 4.37 -4.41
CA LEU A 159 -0.80 3.28 -4.17
C LEU A 159 0.01 2.03 -3.84
N ALA A 160 -0.18 1.49 -2.63
CA ALA A 160 0.53 0.32 -2.15
C ALA A 160 -0.41 -0.83 -1.82
N GLY A 161 0.11 -2.05 -1.98
CA GLY A 161 -0.52 -3.29 -1.56
C GLY A 161 0.21 -3.88 -0.36
N LEU A 162 -0.56 -4.36 0.61
CA LEU A 162 -0.08 -4.98 1.84
C LEU A 162 -0.72 -6.35 1.99
N VAL A 163 0.08 -7.39 2.25
CA VAL A 163 -0.43 -8.70 2.67
C VAL A 163 0.14 -9.08 4.02
N THR A 164 -0.73 -9.51 4.92
CA THR A 164 -0.37 -9.96 6.28
C THR A 164 -0.68 -11.44 6.46
N ALA A 165 0.15 -12.14 7.23
CA ALA A 165 -0.12 -13.48 7.74
C ALA A 165 -1.00 -13.34 9.00
N GLY A 166 -2.31 -13.24 8.79
CA GLY A 166 -3.31 -13.03 9.83
C GLY A 166 -3.97 -11.65 9.76
N ALA A 167 -4.75 -11.33 10.80
CA ALA A 167 -5.53 -10.11 10.86
C ALA A 167 -4.66 -8.85 11.02
N ILE A 168 -4.97 -7.82 10.23
CA ILE A 168 -4.46 -6.47 10.43
C ILE A 168 -5.09 -5.95 11.73
N PRO A 169 -4.28 -5.54 12.73
CA PRO A 169 -4.79 -5.06 14.01
C PRO A 169 -5.72 -3.86 13.83
N GLU A 170 -6.85 -3.86 14.54
CA GLU A 170 -7.71 -2.67 14.63
C GLU A 170 -7.06 -1.64 15.56
N LEU A 171 -7.05 -0.39 15.12
CA LEU A 171 -6.65 0.73 15.97
C LEU A 171 -7.88 1.24 16.75
N PRO A 172 -7.67 1.84 17.93
CA PRO A 172 -8.74 2.55 18.62
C PRO A 172 -9.29 3.69 17.75
N ASP A 173 -10.54 4.08 17.98
CA ASP A 173 -11.15 5.27 17.35
C ASP A 173 -10.56 6.59 17.90
#